data_AF-A0A7T1HWG2-F1
#
_entry.id   AF-A0A7T1HWG2-F1
#
_cell.length_a   1.000
_cell.length_b   1.000
_cell.length_c   1.000
_cell.angle_alpha   90.00
_cell.angle_beta   90.00
_cell.angle_gamma   90.00
#
_symmetry.space_group_name_H-M   'P 1'
#
loop_
_entity.id
_entity.type
_entity.pdbx_description
1 polymer ?
#
loop_
_entity_poly.entity_id
_entity_poly.type
_entity_poly.pdbx_seq_one_letter_code
_entity_poly.pdbx_strand_id
1 'polypeptide(L)'
;MPEGLLPLVTLTLALNVQRMARRNALVRRLSAMETLGSVSVICSDKTGTITQNRMAVEECWLPEEAPELRRLLLLAASLCSNARLEHGNAGPEQVTPEPWRASGDPTETALLLAAAEVGLIHGEQQRRFPRRRELPFASITAAA
;
A
#
# COMPACT_ATOMS: atom_id res chain seq x y z
N MET A 1 -36.39 15.33 37.63
CA MET A 1 -35.49 14.81 36.58
C MET A 1 -35.19 15.94 35.62
N PRO A 2 -33.94 16.15 35.14
CA PRO A 2 -33.68 17.17 34.14
C PRO A 2 -34.25 16.71 32.78
N GLU A 3 -35.40 17.24 32.35
CA GLU A 3 -36.07 16.80 31.12
C GLU A 3 -35.23 17.06 29.84
N GLY A 4 -34.29 18.01 29.89
CA GLY A 4 -33.44 18.38 28.75
C GLY A 4 -32.18 17.52 28.55
N LEU A 5 -31.84 16.62 29.47
CA LEU A 5 -30.55 15.91 29.45
C LEU A 5 -30.42 14.94 28.27
N LEU A 6 -31.45 14.11 28.02
CA LEU A 6 -31.42 13.14 26.93
C LEU A 6 -31.30 13.82 25.55
N PRO A 7 -32.13 14.82 25.20
CA PRO A 7 -32.00 15.52 23.92
C PRO A 7 -30.63 16.20 23.75
N LEU A 8 -30.08 16.78 24.82
CA LEU A 8 -28.78 17.47 24.77
C LEU A 8 -27.64 16.48 24.48
N VAL A 9 -27.63 15.32 25.14
CA VAL A 9 -26.64 14.26 24.90
C VAL A 9 -26.74 13.76 23.46
N THR A 10 -27.94 13.44 22.98
CA THR A 10 -28.16 12.98 21.60
C THR A 10 -27.70 14.00 20.57
N LEU A 11 -28.04 15.28 20.76
CA LEU A 11 -27.60 16.37 19.86
C LEU A 11 -26.08 16.50 19.85
N THR A 12 -25.45 16.44 21.02
CA THR A 12 -23.98 16.53 21.15
C THR A 12 -23.30 15.35 20.45
N LEU A 13 -23.80 14.12 20.61
CA LEU A 13 -23.28 12.94 19.91
C LEU A 13 -23.47 13.06 18.39
N ALA A 14 -24.65 13.50 17.93
CA ALA A 14 -24.95 13.66 16.51
C ALA A 14 -24.02 14.70 15.83
N LEU A 15 -23.76 15.82 16.49
CA LEU A 15 -22.81 16.83 16.00
C LEU A 15 -21.39 16.26 15.88
N ASN A 16 -20.96 15.42 16.82
CA ASN A 16 -19.65 14.78 16.75
C ASN A 16 -19.58 13.69 15.67
N VAL A 17 -20.65 12.91 15.46
CA VAL A 17 -20.76 11.99 14.32
C VAL A 17 -20.61 12.76 13.00
N GLN A 18 -21.27 13.91 12.85
CA GLN A 18 -21.15 14.74 11.65
C GLN A 18 -19.72 15.25 11.45
N ARG A 19 -19.02 15.61 12.54
CA ARG A 19 -17.59 16.00 12.48
C ARG A 19 -16.68 14.84 12.07
N MET A 20 -16.92 13.63 12.56
CA MET A 20 -16.16 12.43 12.18
C MET A 20 -16.39 12.06 10.71
N ALA A 21 -17.64 12.13 10.24
CA ALA A 21 -17.96 11.87 8.84
C ALA A 21 -17.25 12.84 7.87
N ARG A 22 -17.13 14.13 8.24
CA ARG A 22 -16.34 15.12 7.49
C ARG A 22 -14.84 14.82 7.45
N ARG A 23 -14.36 13.92 8.32
CA ARG A 23 -12.98 13.42 8.36
C ARG A 23 -12.87 11.98 7.83
N ASN A 24 -13.81 11.56 6.98
CA ASN A 24 -13.88 10.22 6.38
C ASN A 24 -14.04 9.07 7.40
N ALA A 25 -14.51 9.35 8.63
CA ALA A 25 -14.82 8.35 9.64
C ALA A 25 -16.34 8.18 9.80
N LEU A 26 -16.89 7.16 9.15
CA LEU A 26 -18.32 6.87 9.18
C LEU A 26 -18.72 6.18 10.50
N VAL A 27 -19.48 6.90 11.34
CA VAL A 27 -20.05 6.34 12.58
C VAL A 27 -21.48 5.85 12.34
N ARG A 28 -21.69 4.53 12.41
CA ARG A 28 -23.00 3.90 12.13
C ARG A 28 -23.99 3.95 13.30
N ARG A 29 -23.52 4.16 14.53
CA ARG A 29 -24.32 4.17 15.76
C ARG A 29 -23.86 5.29 16.68
N LEU A 30 -24.77 6.12 17.20
CA LEU A 30 -24.42 7.24 18.07
C LEU A 30 -23.66 6.80 19.34
N SER A 31 -24.01 5.64 19.90
CA SER A 31 -23.33 5.08 21.08
C SER A 31 -21.84 4.82 20.86
N ALA A 32 -21.39 4.61 19.62
CA ALA A 32 -19.97 4.42 19.32
C ALA A 32 -19.14 5.68 19.60
N MET A 33 -19.72 6.88 19.52
CA MET A 33 -19.02 8.13 19.89
C MET A 33 -18.75 8.20 21.39
N GLU A 34 -19.69 7.74 22.21
CA GLU A 34 -19.52 7.67 23.66
C GLU A 34 -18.44 6.65 24.03
N THR A 35 -18.53 5.45 23.46
CA THR A 35 -17.51 4.40 23.65
C THR A 35 -16.12 4.88 23.26
N LEU A 36 -15.98 5.54 22.09
CA LEU A 36 -14.70 6.05 21.61
C LEU A 36 -14.05 7.05 22.59
N GLY A 37 -14.87 7.89 23.25
CA GLY A 37 -14.40 8.85 24.25
C GLY A 37 -13.86 8.23 25.53
N SER A 38 -14.21 6.98 25.83
CA SER A 38 -13.78 6.24 27.03
C SER A 38 -12.81 5.09 26.72
N VAL A 39 -12.31 4.97 25.49
CA VAL A 39 -11.36 3.90 25.12
C VAL A 39 -10.04 4.12 25.86
N SER A 40 -9.58 3.08 26.57
CA SER A 40 -8.25 3.03 27.21
C SER A 40 -7.29 2.05 26.54
N VAL A 41 -7.80 1.12 25.73
CA VAL A 41 -7.01 0.09 25.01
C VAL A 41 -7.50 0.00 23.58
N ILE A 42 -6.57 0.03 22.62
CA ILE A 42 -6.85 -0.15 21.19
C ILE A 42 -6.30 -1.50 20.75
N CYS A 43 -7.18 -2.39 20.31
CA CYS A 43 -6.80 -3.60 19.61
C CYS A 43 -6.88 -3.32 18.10
N SER A 44 -5.73 -3.34 17.42
CA SER A 44 -5.67 -3.16 15.97
C SER A 44 -5.22 -4.46 15.31
N ASP A 45 -5.79 -4.76 14.16
CA ASP A 45 -5.19 -5.74 13.26
C ASP A 45 -3.92 -5.15 12.63
N LYS A 46 -3.01 -6.01 12.17
CA LYS A 46 -1.79 -5.61 11.46
C LYS A 46 -2.10 -5.36 9.99
N THR A 47 -2.57 -6.40 9.29
CA THR A 47 -2.65 -6.41 7.83
C THR A 47 -3.88 -5.64 7.36
N GLY A 48 -3.68 -4.60 6.53
CA GLY A 48 -4.78 -3.78 6.02
C GLY A 48 -5.34 -2.76 7.01
N THR A 49 -4.78 -2.68 8.24
CA THR A 49 -5.09 -1.63 9.22
C THR A 49 -3.84 -0.82 9.57
N ILE A 50 -2.81 -1.46 10.14
CA ILE A 50 -1.52 -0.81 10.39
C ILE A 50 -0.68 -0.79 9.11
N THR A 51 -0.68 -1.90 8.36
CA THR A 51 0.04 -2.02 7.10
C THR A 51 -0.89 -1.83 5.91
N GLN A 52 -0.32 -1.43 4.77
CA GLN A 52 -1.07 -1.16 3.53
C GLN A 52 -1.54 -2.45 2.81
N ASN A 53 -1.36 -3.63 3.40
CA ASN A 53 -1.66 -4.93 2.78
C ASN A 53 -1.07 -5.08 1.36
N ARG A 54 0.14 -4.58 1.17
CA ARG A 54 0.93 -4.71 -0.07
C ARG A 54 2.37 -5.01 0.29
N MET A 55 3.04 -5.78 -0.55
CA MET A 55 4.47 -5.98 -0.44
C MET A 55 5.19 -4.77 -1.05
N ALA A 56 6.26 -4.34 -0.41
CA ALA A 56 7.08 -3.22 -0.85
C ALA A 56 8.56 -3.56 -0.60
N VAL A 57 9.45 -3.04 -1.44
CA VAL A 57 10.89 -3.13 -1.21
C VAL A 57 11.27 -2.11 -0.14
N GLU A 58 11.70 -2.57 1.03
CA GLU A 58 12.15 -1.70 2.12
C GLU A 58 13.62 -1.31 1.96
N GLU A 59 14.49 -2.29 1.68
CA GLU A 59 15.94 -2.10 1.65
C GLU A 59 16.60 -2.88 0.50
N CYS A 60 17.76 -2.40 0.04
CA CYS A 60 18.60 -3.07 -0.93
C CYS A 60 19.99 -3.24 -0.36
N TRP A 61 20.49 -4.48 -0.31
CA TRP A 61 21.87 -4.73 0.07
C TRP A 61 22.79 -4.59 -1.15
N LEU A 62 23.85 -3.78 -0.99
CA LEU A 62 24.88 -3.57 -1.99
C LEU A 62 26.25 -3.64 -1.30
N PRO A 63 27.30 -4.13 -1.99
CA PRO A 63 28.65 -4.16 -1.42
C PRO A 63 29.22 -2.75 -1.16
N GLU A 64 28.74 -1.75 -1.91
CA GLU A 64 29.07 -0.34 -1.75
C GLU A 64 27.82 0.50 -2.04
N GLU A 65 27.63 1.58 -1.29
CA GLU A 65 26.53 2.52 -1.50
C GLU A 65 26.79 3.41 -2.73
N ALA A 66 26.49 2.89 -3.90
CA ALA A 66 26.55 3.63 -5.16
C ALA A 66 25.16 3.69 -5.84
N PRO A 67 24.65 4.89 -6.19
CA PRO A 67 23.36 5.04 -6.87
C PRO A 67 23.25 4.24 -8.17
N GLU A 68 24.35 4.11 -8.91
CA GLU A 68 24.43 3.35 -10.15
C GLU A 68 24.27 1.84 -9.89
N LEU A 69 24.87 1.32 -8.80
CA LEU A 69 24.72 -0.08 -8.40
C LEU A 69 23.29 -0.37 -7.97
N ARG A 70 22.64 0.54 -7.22
CA ARG A 70 21.22 0.41 -6.87
C ARG A 70 20.33 0.38 -8.11
N ARG A 71 20.60 1.27 -9.07
CA ARG A 71 19.85 1.31 -10.34
C ARG A 71 20.05 0.04 -11.16
N LEU A 72 21.27 -0.50 -11.20
CA LEU A 72 21.58 -1.76 -11.87
C LEU A 72 20.86 -2.95 -11.22
N LEU A 73 20.84 -3.01 -9.89
CA LEU A 73 20.12 -4.03 -9.13
C LEU A 73 18.62 -4.00 -9.45
N LEU A 74 17.99 -2.83 -9.40
CA LEU A 74 16.56 -2.68 -9.71
C LEU A 74 16.24 -2.97 -11.18
N LEU A 75 17.16 -2.63 -12.10
CA LEU A 75 17.04 -3.02 -13.51
C LEU A 75 17.05 -4.54 -13.65
N ALA A 76 18.03 -5.23 -13.05
CA ALA A 76 18.14 -6.68 -13.08
C ALA A 76 16.89 -7.34 -12.46
N ALA A 77 16.46 -6.88 -11.29
CA ALA A 77 15.23 -7.33 -10.65
C ALA A 77 14.02 -7.18 -11.57
N SER A 78 13.84 -6.00 -12.17
CA SER A 78 12.73 -5.75 -13.10
C SER A 78 12.76 -6.68 -14.33
N LEU A 79 13.93 -6.94 -14.91
CA LEU A 79 14.05 -7.80 -16.11
C LEU A 79 13.83 -9.29 -15.80
N CYS A 80 14.09 -9.70 -14.56
CA CYS A 80 13.90 -11.06 -14.08
C CYS A 80 12.50 -11.34 -13.50
N SER A 81 11.57 -10.38 -13.60
CA SER A 81 10.18 -10.54 -13.16
C SER A 81 9.22 -10.80 -14.32
N ASN A 82 8.11 -11.45 -14.02
CA ASN A 82 6.97 -11.73 -14.91
C ASN A 82 5.76 -10.85 -14.63
N ALA A 83 5.76 -10.12 -13.52
CA ALA A 83 4.79 -9.07 -13.22
C ALA A 83 4.75 -8.00 -14.32
N ARG A 84 3.61 -7.31 -14.44
CA ARG A 84 3.37 -6.25 -15.41
C ARG A 84 3.14 -4.93 -14.71
N LEU A 85 3.60 -3.86 -15.33
CA LEU A 85 3.37 -2.49 -14.88
C LEU A 85 2.30 -1.85 -15.77
N GLU A 86 1.28 -1.29 -15.15
CA GLU A 86 0.18 -0.57 -15.79
C GLU A 86 0.14 0.86 -15.22
N HIS A 87 -0.32 1.82 -16.01
CA HIS A 87 -0.55 3.16 -15.48
C HIS A 87 -1.68 3.12 -14.46
N GLY A 88 -1.41 3.65 -13.27
CA GLY A 88 -2.43 3.80 -12.25
C GLY A 88 -3.41 4.89 -12.67
N ASN A 89 -4.68 4.53 -12.82
CA ASN A 89 -5.74 5.54 -12.81
C ASN A 89 -5.86 6.05 -11.37
N ALA A 90 -5.83 7.37 -11.17
CA ALA A 90 -6.17 7.96 -9.89
C ALA A 90 -7.63 7.63 -9.58
N GLY A 91 -7.85 6.60 -8.77
CA GLY A 91 -9.18 6.23 -8.31
C GLY A 91 -9.69 7.27 -7.30
N PRO A 92 -11.00 7.52 -7.22
CA PRO A 92 -11.58 8.48 -6.27
C PRO A 92 -11.29 8.15 -4.79
N GLU A 93 -10.89 6.90 -4.49
CA GLU A 93 -10.62 6.41 -3.13
C GLU A 93 -9.13 6.41 -2.74
N GLN A 94 -8.22 6.77 -3.65
CA GLN A 94 -6.79 6.73 -3.37
C GLN A 94 -6.30 8.05 -2.76
N VAL A 95 -5.83 7.99 -1.51
CA VAL A 95 -5.31 9.15 -0.75
C VAL A 95 -4.03 9.72 -1.39
N THR A 96 -3.27 8.90 -2.11
CA THR A 96 -2.11 9.30 -2.91
C THR A 96 -2.25 8.75 -4.33
N PRO A 97 -2.09 9.56 -5.39
CA PRO A 97 -2.09 9.05 -6.75
C PRO A 97 -0.85 8.18 -6.95
N GLU A 98 -1.06 6.87 -7.12
CA GLU A 98 0.00 5.96 -7.52
C GLU A 98 0.13 6.00 -9.05
N PRO A 99 1.22 6.52 -9.61
CA PRO A 99 1.38 6.63 -11.07
C PRO A 99 1.43 5.26 -11.76
N TRP A 100 1.75 4.22 -11.00
CA TRP A 100 1.93 2.86 -11.48
C TRP A 100 1.15 1.87 -10.62
N ARG A 101 0.48 0.93 -11.27
CA ARG A 101 -0.05 -0.29 -10.67
C ARG A 101 0.73 -1.47 -11.22
N ALA A 102 0.97 -2.48 -10.40
CA ALA A 102 1.62 -3.70 -10.83
C ALA A 102 0.66 -4.90 -10.67
N SER A 103 0.70 -5.84 -11.62
CA SER A 103 -0.08 -7.08 -11.60
C SER A 103 0.85 -8.28 -11.73
N GLY A 104 0.65 -9.31 -10.91
CA GLY A 104 1.57 -10.44 -10.75
C GLY A 104 1.57 -10.94 -9.32
N ASP A 105 2.57 -11.72 -8.91
CA ASP A 105 2.73 -12.08 -7.50
C ASP A 105 3.20 -10.87 -6.66
N PRO A 106 2.95 -10.87 -5.33
CA PRO A 106 3.29 -9.74 -4.48
C PRO A 106 4.77 -9.34 -4.49
N THR A 107 5.68 -10.31 -4.65
CA THR A 107 7.13 -10.05 -4.60
C THR A 107 7.60 -9.39 -5.88
N GLU A 108 7.24 -9.94 -7.04
CA GLU A 108 7.61 -9.35 -8.33
C GLU A 108 6.97 -7.98 -8.54
N THR A 109 5.71 -7.81 -8.12
CA THR A 109 5.04 -6.50 -8.18
C THR A 109 5.74 -5.44 -7.33
N ALA A 110 6.24 -5.80 -6.14
CA ALA A 110 7.03 -4.90 -5.31
C ALA A 110 8.34 -4.47 -6.00
N LEU A 111 9.05 -5.41 -6.64
CA LEU A 111 10.27 -5.13 -7.39
C LEU A 111 10.02 -4.18 -8.58
N LEU A 112 8.92 -4.39 -9.31
CA LEU A 112 8.52 -3.55 -10.43
C LEU A 112 8.18 -2.12 -10.00
N LEU A 113 7.45 -1.96 -8.89
CA LEU A 113 7.13 -0.64 -8.34
C LEU A 113 8.39 0.10 -7.89
N ALA A 114 9.31 -0.59 -7.18
CA ALA A 114 10.59 -0.01 -6.78
C ALA A 114 11.47 0.41 -7.98
N ALA A 115 11.45 -0.37 -9.07
CA ALA A 115 12.13 0.00 -10.31
C ALA A 115 11.48 1.23 -10.97
N ALA A 116 10.15 1.31 -10.97
CA ALA A 116 9.42 2.44 -11.54
C ALA A 116 9.70 3.77 -10.82
N GLU A 117 9.92 3.73 -9.49
CA GLU A 117 10.29 4.91 -8.69
C GLU A 117 11.61 5.56 -9.13
N VAL A 118 12.57 4.77 -9.64
CA VAL A 118 13.84 5.27 -10.19
C VAL A 118 13.80 5.50 -11.70
N GLY A 119 12.60 5.50 -12.29
CA GLY A 119 12.37 5.72 -13.72
C GLY A 119 12.72 4.53 -14.61
N LEU A 120 12.80 3.31 -14.07
CA LEU A 120 12.98 2.09 -14.85
C LEU A 120 11.62 1.48 -15.18
N ILE A 121 11.07 1.86 -16.33
CA ILE A 121 9.78 1.34 -16.78
C ILE A 121 9.96 -0.05 -17.39
N HIS A 122 9.40 -1.06 -16.74
CA HIS A 122 9.60 -2.48 -17.09
C HIS A 122 9.37 -2.77 -18.58
N GLY A 123 8.27 -2.28 -19.16
CA GLY A 123 7.96 -2.49 -20.58
C GLY A 123 8.96 -1.87 -21.56
N GLU A 124 9.60 -0.76 -21.19
CA GLU A 124 10.69 -0.15 -21.98
C GLU A 124 11.99 -0.94 -21.84
N GLN A 125 12.30 -1.37 -20.61
CA GLN A 125 13.50 -2.16 -20.35
C GLN A 125 13.45 -3.51 -21.06
N GLN A 126 12.29 -4.20 -21.10
CA GLN A 126 12.13 -5.44 -21.85
C GLN A 126 12.32 -5.26 -23.36
N ARG A 127 11.91 -4.12 -23.93
CA ARG A 127 12.17 -3.81 -25.35
C ARG A 127 13.65 -3.59 -25.62
N ARG A 128 14.34 -2.91 -24.70
CA ARG A 128 15.79 -2.65 -24.80
C ARG A 128 16.63 -3.92 -24.55
N PHE A 129 16.18 -4.79 -23.66
CA PHE A 129 16.82 -6.04 -23.27
C PHE A 129 15.86 -7.21 -23.51
N PRO A 130 15.64 -7.61 -24.78
CA PRO A 130 14.69 -8.66 -25.10
C PRO A 130 15.10 -10.00 -24.49
N ARG A 131 14.19 -10.58 -23.69
CA ARG A 131 14.40 -11.87 -23.03
C ARG A 131 14.54 -12.97 -24.09
N ARG A 132 15.71 -13.60 -24.17
CA ARG A 132 15.99 -14.72 -25.10
C ARG A 132 15.63 -16.09 -24.52
N ARG A 133 15.76 -16.21 -23.20
CA ARG A 133 15.48 -17.44 -22.45
C ARG A 133 15.06 -17.05 -21.04
N GLU A 134 14.23 -17.89 -20.44
CA GLU A 134 13.85 -17.80 -19.04
C GLU A 134 14.06 -19.15 -18.38
N LEU A 135 14.50 -19.13 -17.12
CA LEU A 135 14.43 -20.27 -16.22
C LEU A 135 13.47 -19.86 -15.11
N PRO A 136 12.23 -20.39 -15.09
CA PRO A 136 11.23 -19.96 -14.12
C PRO A 136 11.67 -20.35 -12.72
N PHE A 137 11.15 -19.62 -11.73
CA PHE A 137 11.36 -19.99 -10.33
C PHE A 137 10.86 -21.43 -10.09
N ALA A 138 11.74 -22.29 -9.60
CA ALA A 138 11.43 -23.65 -9.22
C ALA A 138 11.90 -23.89 -7.79
N SER A 139 11.01 -24.40 -6.93
CA SER A 139 11.33 -24.65 -5.52
C SER A 139 12.50 -25.63 -5.34
N ILE A 140 12.79 -26.46 -6.35
CA ILE A 140 13.92 -27.38 -6.38
C ILE A 140 15.27 -26.72 -6.73
N THR A 141 15.25 -25.56 -7.39
CA THR A 141 16.46 -24.83 -7.82
C THR A 141 16.79 -23.67 -6.88
N ALA A 142 15.83 -23.23 -6.06
CA ALA A 142 16.00 -22.14 -5.09
C ALA A 142 16.90 -22.47 -3.88
N ALA A 143 17.32 -23.74 -3.72
CA ALA A 143 18.06 -24.24 -2.57
C ALA A 143 19.51 -24.66 -2.86
N ALA A 144 20.06 -24.29 -4.02
CA ALA A 144 21.45 -24.56 -4.40
C ALA A 144 22.22 -23.24 -4.56
#